data_AF-A0A3R9ED19-F1
#
_entry.id   AF-A0A3R9ED19-F1
#
_cell.length_a   1.000
_cell.length_b   1.000
_cell.length_c   1.000
_cell.angle_alpha   90.00
_cell.angle_beta   90.00
_cell.angle_gamma   90.00
#
_symmetry.space_group_name_H-M   'P 1'
#
loop_
_entity.id
_entity.type
_entity.pdbx_description
1 polymer ?
#
loop_
_entity_poly.entity_id
_entity_poly.type
_entity_poly.pdbx_seq_one_letter_code
_entity_poly.pdbx_strand_id
1 'polypeptide(L)' 'MLKFTDNQKIEHVFNLENLVHVHVRKSDEKNVTLTMHMLGPHTIPVTVEAKTAIFVLSELGEHYAIEH' A
#
# COMPACT_ATOMS: atom_id res chain seq x y z
N MET A 1 -12.66 1.06 -3.45
CA MET A 1 -11.56 1.38 -4.39
C MET A 1 -10.57 2.24 -3.64
N LEU A 2 -9.29 1.89 -3.66
CA LEU A 2 -8.23 2.65 -3.00
C LEU A 2 -7.44 3.43 -4.05
N LYS A 3 -7.23 4.73 -3.81
CA LYS A 3 -6.51 5.62 -4.73
C LYS A 3 -5.52 6.48 -3.96
N PHE A 4 -4.27 6.53 -4.43
CA PHE A 4 -3.23 7.37 -3.84
C PHE A 4 -2.11 7.64 -4.85
N THR A 5 -1.24 8.59 -4.52
CA THR A 5 -0.08 8.95 -5.34
C THR A 5 1.20 8.53 -4.62
N ASP A 6 2.15 7.96 -5.35
CA ASP A 6 3.44 7.56 -4.80
C ASP A 6 4.48 8.67 -4.81
N ASN A 7 5.68 8.36 -4.31
CA ASN A 7 6.78 9.32 -4.26
C ASN A 7 7.29 9.74 -5.64
N GLN A 8 7.03 8.94 -6.69
CA GLN A 8 7.35 9.23 -8.08
C GLN A 8 6.26 10.06 -8.77
N LYS A 9 5.23 10.48 -8.03
CA LYS A 9 4.07 11.23 -8.52
C LYS A 9 3.21 10.41 -9.50
N ILE A 10 3.24 9.08 -9.39
CA ILE A 10 2.39 8.18 -10.14
C ILE A 10 1.11 7.95 -9.33
N GLU A 11 -0.04 8.09 -9.99
CA GLU A 11 -1.34 7.76 -9.42
C GLU A 11 -1.59 6.25 -9.52
N HIS A 12 -1.95 5.65 -8.39
CA HIS A 12 -2.31 4.24 -8.29
C HIS A 12 -3.78 4.11 -7.93
N VAL A 13 -4.46 3.17 -8.59
CA VAL A 13 -5.87 2.83 -8.32
C VAL A 13 -5.99 1.33 -8.15
N PHE A 14 -6.38 0.89 -6.95
CA PHE A 14 -6.55 -0.51 -6.61
C PHE A 14 -8.03 -0.83 -6.39
N ASN A 15 -8.52 -1.87 -7.07
CA ASN A 15 -9.79 -2.48 -6.68
C ASN A 15 -9.57 -3.34 -5.43
N LEU A 16 -10.26 -3.01 -4.35
CA LEU A 16 -10.15 -3.70 -3.06
C LEU A 16 -10.67 -5.14 -3.12
N GLU A 17 -11.61 -5.43 -4.03
CA GLU A 17 -12.11 -6.80 -4.25
C GLU A 17 -10.99 -7.75 -4.72
N ASN A 18 -9.95 -7.18 -5.35
CA ASN A 18 -8.81 -7.94 -5.83
C ASN A 18 -7.62 -7.89 -4.86
N LEU A 19 -7.72 -7.18 -3.73
CA LEU A 19 -6.63 -7.03 -2.77
C LEU A 19 -6.72 -8.14 -1.71
N VAL A 20 -5.64 -8.90 -1.54
CA VAL A 20 -5.56 -9.98 -0.56
C VAL A 20 -5.00 -9.46 0.76
N HIS A 21 -3.84 -8.81 0.71
CA HIS A 21 -3.20 -8.16 1.86
C HIS A 21 -2.16 -7.15 1.39
N VAL A 22 -1.66 -6.35 2.33
CA VAL A 22 -0.59 -5.38 2.11
C VAL A 22 0.52 -5.64 3.10
N HIS A 23 1.72 -5.84 2.59
CA HIS A 23 2.93 -5.85 3.41
C HIS A 23 3.47 -4.44 3.55
N VAL A 24 3.71 -4.03 4.79
CA VAL A 24 4.23 -2.71 5.12
C VAL A 24 5.68 -2.87 5.58
N ARG A 25 6.60 -2.18 4.90
CA ARG A 25 8.01 -2.11 5.30
C ARG A 25 8.45 -0.65 5.39
N LYS A 26 8.95 -0.24 6.55
CA LYS A 26 9.62 1.06 6.69
C LYS A 26 10.95 1.02 5.92
N SER A 27 11.12 1.92 4.96
CA SER A 27 12.34 2.03 4.16
C SER A 27 13.34 2.96 4.83
N ASP A 28 12.86 4.08 5.37
CA ASP A 28 13.61 5.04 6.19
C ASP A 28 12.62 5.85 7.07
N GLU A 29 13.06 6.96 7.70
CA GLU A 29 12.20 7.78 8.56
C GLU A 29 11.00 8.43 7.83
N LYS A 30 11.08 8.59 6.51
CA LYS A 30 10.09 9.33 5.70
C LYS A 30 9.35 8.43 4.72
N ASN A 31 9.99 7.35 4.27
CA ASN A 31 9.52 6.49 3.19
C ASN A 31 9.07 5.13 3.72
N VAL A 32 7.92 4.69 3.24
CA VAL A 32 7.32 3.39 3.53
C VAL A 32 7.07 2.69 2.20
N THR A 33 7.48 1.43 2.11
CA THR A 33 7.14 0.56 0.99
C THR A 33 5.91 -0.27 1.35
N LEU A 34 4.86 -0.11 0.56
CA LEU A 34 3.65 -0.92 0.59
C LEU A 34 3.73 -1.93 -0.54
N THR A 35 3.71 -3.23 -0.22
CA THR A 35 3.60 -4.27 -1.24
C THR A 35 2.17 -4.75 -1.28
N MET A 36 1.46 -4.39 -2.35
CA MET A 36 0.06 -4.75 -2.57
C MET A 36 0.00 -6.16 -3.16
N HIS A 37 -0.51 -7.12 -2.41
CA HIS A 37 -0.73 -8.48 -2.89
C HIS A 37 -2.15 -8.59 -3.46
N MET A 38 -2.26 -8.81 -4.76
CA MET A 38 -3.53 -8.93 -5.46
C MET A 38 -3.90 -10.39 -5.67
N LEU A 39 -5.15 -10.67 -6.05
CA LEU A 39 -5.59 -12.01 -6.46
C LEU A 39 -4.69 -12.55 -7.59
N GLY A 40 -4.24 -13.78 -7.45
CA GLY A 40 -3.28 -14.41 -8.36
C GLY A 40 -1.82 -14.11 -8.00
N PRO A 41 -0.85 -14.39 -8.90
CA PRO A 41 0.58 -14.19 -8.64
C PRO A 41 1.02 -12.73 -8.88
N HIS A 42 0.20 -11.76 -8.48
CA HIS A 42 0.41 -10.34 -8.76
C HIS A 42 0.77 -9.58 -7.48
N THR A 43 1.96 -8.99 -7.46
CA THR A 43 2.44 -8.13 -6.39
C THR A 43 2.91 -6.80 -6.95
N ILE A 44 2.49 -5.71 -6.32
CA ILE A 44 2.83 -4.35 -6.76
C ILE A 44 3.49 -3.62 -5.58
N PRO A 45 4.82 -3.43 -5.61
CA PRO A 45 5.50 -2.62 -4.61
C PRO A 45 5.34 -1.13 -4.93
N VAL A 46 5.00 -0.34 -3.91
CA VAL A 46 4.79 1.10 -4.02
C VAL A 46 5.49 1.80 -2.87
N THR A 47 6.34 2.79 -3.17
CA THR A 47 7.02 3.58 -2.12
C THR A 47 6.32 4.93 -1.96
N VAL A 48 5.87 5.20 -0.75
CA VAL A 48 5.07 6.37 -0.39
C VAL A 48 5.67 7.07 0.84
N GLU A 49 5.32 8.34 1.03
CA GLU A 49 5.57 9.03 2.29
C GLU A 49 4.78 8.40 3.44
N ALA A 50 5.31 8.49 4.66
CA ALA A 50 4.66 7.94 5.86
C ALA A 50 3.20 8.39 6.03
N LYS A 51 2.87 9.65 5.70
CA LYS A 51 1.50 10.17 5.76
C LYS A 51 0.57 9.41 4.80
N THR A 52 1.04 9.15 3.58
CA THR A 52 0.27 8.40 2.58
C THR A 52 0.13 6.95 2.97
N ALA A 53 1.17 6.34 3.56
CA ALA A 53 1.07 4.99 4.12
C ALA A 53 -0.01 4.90 5.21
N ILE A 54 -0.02 5.85 6.15
CA ILE A 54 -1.05 5.92 7.20
C ILE A 54 -2.45 6.03 6.60
N PHE A 55 -2.62 6.90 5.60
CA PHE A 55 -3.88 7.02 4.87
C PHE A 55 -4.30 5.68 4.23
N VAL A 56 -3.41 5.03 3.49
CA VAL A 56 -3.69 3.73 2.85
C VAL A 56 -4.11 2.69 3.89
N LEU A 57 -3.38 2.57 5.00
CA LEU A 57 -3.68 1.60 6.04
C LEU A 57 -5.02 1.91 6.74
N SER A 58 -5.36 3.19 6.93
CA SER A 58 -6.66 3.58 7.50
C SER A 58 -7.85 3.24 6.59
N GLU A 59 -7.68 3.36 5.27
CA GLU A 59 -8.71 3.01 4.29
C GLU A 59 -8.92 1.50 4.17
N LEU A 60 -7.84 0.72 4.34
CA LEU A 60 -7.90 -0.73 4.30
C LEU A 60 -8.44 -1.33 5.61
N GLY A 61 -8.18 -0.67 6.73
CA GLY A 61 -8.43 -1.23 8.06
C GLY A 61 -7.42 -2.32 8.44
N GLU A 62 -7.38 -2.65 9.73
CA GLU A 62 -6.38 -3.56 10.32
C GLU A 62 -6.38 -4.98 9.74
N HIS A 63 -7.44 -5.37 9.02
CA HIS A 63 -7.60 -6.73 8.50
C HIS A 63 -6.66 -7.06 7.33
N TYR A 64 -6.22 -6.05 6.58
CA TYR A 64 -5.42 -6.26 5.36
C TYR A 64 -3.93 -5.95 5.55
N ALA A 65 -3.54 -5.35 6.67
CA ALA A 65 -2.18 -4.91 6.90
C ALA A 65 -1.38 -5.94 7.71
N ILE A 66 -0.26 -6.41 7.16
CA ILE A 66 0.70 -7.23 7.90
C ILE A 66 1.97 -6.40 8.05
N GLU A 67 2.24 -5.98 9.29
CA GLU A 67 3.44 -5.23 9.67
C GLU A 67 4.61 -6.18 9.98
N HIS A 68 5.81 -5.83 9.53
CA HIS A 68 7.05 -6.56 9.78
C HIS A 68 8.19 -5.62 10.18
#